data_AF-A0A3S3N8E1-F1
#
_entry.id   AF-A0A3S3N8E1-F1
#
_cell.length_a   1.000
_cell.length_b   1.000
_cell.length_c   1.000
_cell.angle_alpha   90.00
_cell.angle_beta   90.00
_cell.angle_gamma   90.00
#
_symmetry.space_group_name_H-M   'P 1'
#
loop_
_entity.id
_entity.type
_entity.pdbx_description
1 polymer ?
#
loop_
_entity_poly.entity_id
_entity_poly.type
_entity_poly.pdbx_seq_one_letter_code
_entity_poly.pdbx_strand_id
1 'polypeptide(L)'
;MAKFNVIQKQRRAKIQELKRAIHGDPGSWKLKIKPQPLSISGKRKRKIFKKWRRDQKDSLQQGLITMQDVEMAVADGKSGRNSSEPAAGAPVDAMAE
;
A
#
# COMPACT_ATOMS: atom_id res chain seq x y z
N MET A 1 6.76 -47.23 -6.75
CA MET A 1 6.80 -45.79 -6.37
C MET A 1 7.11 -44.82 -7.51
N ALA A 2 7.89 -45.20 -8.54
CA ALA A 2 8.28 -44.28 -9.62
C ALA A 2 7.11 -43.79 -10.50
N LYS A 3 6.20 -44.67 -10.92
CA LYS A 3 5.12 -44.35 -11.88
C LYS A 3 4.11 -43.32 -11.35
N PHE A 4 3.67 -43.46 -10.10
CA PHE A 4 2.74 -42.51 -9.48
C PHE A 4 3.35 -41.11 -9.34
N ASN A 5 4.61 -41.02 -8.95
CA ASN A 5 5.31 -39.74 -8.83
C ASN A 5 5.48 -39.05 -10.18
N VAL A 6 5.72 -39.80 -11.27
CA VAL A 6 5.76 -39.28 -12.64
C VAL A 6 4.40 -38.69 -13.02
N ILE A 7 3.31 -39.42 -12.79
CA ILE A 7 1.94 -38.96 -13.07
C ILE A 7 1.60 -37.71 -12.25
N GLN A 8 1.96 -37.68 -10.96
CA GLN A 8 1.73 -36.52 -10.10
C GLN A 8 2.55 -35.30 -10.54
N LYS A 9 3.80 -35.48 -10.98
CA LYS A 9 4.62 -34.40 -11.53
C LYS A 9 3.98 -33.80 -12.78
N GLN A 10 3.53 -34.65 -13.71
CA GLN A 10 2.82 -34.21 -14.92
C GLN A 10 1.53 -33.45 -14.58
N ARG A 11 0.74 -33.98 -13.63
CA ARG A 11 -0.49 -33.32 -13.17
C ARG A 11 -0.20 -31.93 -12.58
N ARG A 12 0.85 -31.81 -11.75
CA ARG A 12 1.27 -30.51 -11.17
C ARG A 12 1.71 -29.52 -12.24
N ALA A 13 2.45 -29.96 -13.25
CA ALA A 13 2.87 -29.12 -14.37
C ALA A 13 1.67 -28.58 -15.15
N LYS A 14 0.74 -29.46 -15.54
CA LYS A 14 -0.49 -29.07 -16.26
C LYS A 14 -1.33 -28.05 -15.48
N ILE A 15 -1.48 -28.25 -14.16
CA ILE A 15 -2.19 -27.29 -13.31
C ILE A 15 -1.48 -25.93 -13.28
N GLN A 16 -0.14 -25.90 -13.24
CA GLN A 16 0.62 -24.65 -13.27
C GLN A 16 0.47 -23.92 -14.62
N GLU A 17 0.47 -24.65 -15.74
CA GLU A 17 0.23 -24.09 -17.08
C GLU A 17 -1.16 -23.46 -17.17
N LEU A 18 -2.21 -24.16 -16.71
CA LEU A 18 -3.56 -23.61 -16.66
C LEU A 18 -3.63 -22.33 -15.82
N LYS A 19 -2.96 -22.30 -14.67
CA LYS A 19 -2.88 -21.08 -13.84
C LYS A 19 -2.19 -19.94 -14.58
N ARG A 20 -1.11 -20.21 -15.32
CA ARG A 20 -0.42 -19.20 -16.15
C ARG A 20 -1.27 -18.71 -17.31
N ALA A 21 -2.06 -19.59 -17.94
CA ALA A 21 -2.96 -19.19 -19.02
C ALA A 21 -4.10 -18.29 -18.53
N ILE A 22 -4.68 -18.59 -17.36
CA ILE A 22 -5.83 -17.85 -16.82
C ILE A 22 -5.42 -16.58 -16.09
N HIS A 23 -4.34 -16.63 -15.30
CA HIS A 23 -3.95 -15.55 -14.37
C HIS A 23 -2.55 -14.96 -14.66
N GLY A 24 -1.84 -15.52 -15.64
CA GLY A 24 -0.54 -15.02 -16.02
C GLY A 24 -0.63 -13.67 -16.69
N ASP A 25 0.50 -12.97 -16.66
CA ASP A 25 0.66 -11.73 -17.39
C ASP A 25 0.75 -11.99 -18.92
N PRO A 26 0.02 -11.26 -19.79
CA PRO A 26 -0.03 -11.55 -21.23
C PRO A 26 1.32 -11.51 -21.95
N GLY A 27 2.26 -10.68 -21.48
CA GLY A 27 3.59 -10.57 -22.08
C GLY A 27 4.59 -11.60 -21.55
N SER A 28 4.61 -11.85 -20.24
CA SER A 28 5.62 -12.75 -19.64
C SER A 28 5.14 -14.17 -19.37
N TRP A 29 3.83 -14.44 -19.44
CA TRP A 29 3.18 -15.71 -19.11
C TRP A 29 3.51 -16.22 -17.69
N LYS A 30 4.10 -15.37 -16.85
CA LYS A 30 4.41 -15.65 -15.45
C LYS A 30 3.21 -15.25 -14.59
N LEU A 31 2.98 -16.02 -13.53
CA LEU A 31 2.02 -15.63 -12.50
C LEU A 31 2.51 -14.38 -11.78
N LYS A 32 1.63 -13.39 -11.60
CA LYS A 32 1.95 -12.18 -10.84
C LYS A 32 2.19 -12.54 -9.37
N ILE A 33 3.38 -12.22 -8.87
CA ILE A 33 3.67 -12.33 -7.43
C ILE A 33 3.00 -11.13 -6.77
N LYS A 34 1.95 -11.38 -5.97
CA LYS A 34 1.35 -10.32 -5.17
C LYS A 34 2.34 -9.96 -4.06
N PRO A 35 2.83 -8.70 -3.99
CA PRO A 35 3.64 -8.29 -2.86
C PRO A 35 2.79 -8.42 -1.60
N GLN A 36 3.27 -9.16 -0.62
CA GLN A 36 2.58 -9.24 0.66
C GLN A 36 2.57 -7.85 1.29
N PRO A 37 1.43 -7.37 1.82
CA PRO A 37 1.41 -6.13 2.57
C PRO A 37 2.25 -6.32 3.83
N LEU A 38 3.51 -5.91 3.77
CA LEU A 38 4.41 -5.94 4.92
C LEU A 38 3.92 -4.90 5.91
N SER A 39 3.41 -5.36 7.06
CA SER A 39 2.98 -4.47 8.12
C SER A 39 4.20 -3.71 8.66
N ILE A 40 4.15 -2.37 8.55
CA ILE A 40 5.22 -1.51 9.07
C ILE A 40 5.10 -1.47 10.60
N SER A 41 6.13 -1.95 11.30
CA SER A 41 6.23 -1.83 12.77
C SER A 41 6.04 -0.38 13.24
N GLY A 42 5.41 -0.18 14.40
CA GLY A 42 5.19 1.15 14.98
C GLY A 42 6.46 1.97 15.13
N LYS A 43 7.60 1.33 15.47
CA LYS A 43 8.92 1.99 15.52
C LYS A 43 9.33 2.54 14.15
N ARG A 44 9.10 1.77 13.08
CA ARG A 44 9.42 2.19 11.71
C ARG A 44 8.47 3.30 11.24
N LYS A 45 7.18 3.23 11.56
CA LYS A 45 6.23 4.34 11.34
C LYS A 45 6.73 5.62 12.02
N ARG A 46 7.09 5.55 13.32
CA ARG A 46 7.62 6.70 14.08
C ARG A 46 8.91 7.26 13.49
N LYS A 47 9.81 6.40 12.98
CA LYS A 47 11.04 6.84 12.29
C LYS A 47 10.75 7.54 10.97
N ILE A 48 9.82 7.02 10.16
CA ILE A 48 9.38 7.64 8.91
C ILE A 48 8.78 9.01 9.19
N PHE A 49 7.86 9.13 10.15
CA PHE A 49 7.28 10.43 10.54
C PHE A 49 8.31 11.42 11.07
N LYS A 50 9.33 10.93 11.80
CA LYS A 50 10.44 11.79 12.25
C LYS A 50 11.32 12.24 11.10
N LYS A 51 11.62 11.36 10.13
CA LYS A 51 12.38 11.73 8.93
C LYS A 51 11.60 12.77 8.12
N TRP A 52 10.33 12.50 7.85
CA TRP A 52 9.45 13.39 7.12
C TRP A 52 9.36 14.80 7.73
N ARG A 53 9.21 14.90 9.06
CA ARG A 53 9.24 16.21 9.74
C ARG A 53 10.57 16.94 9.63
N ARG A 54 11.70 16.22 9.60
CA ARG A 54 13.01 16.83 9.37
C ARG A 54 13.12 17.32 7.93
N ASP A 55 12.77 16.47 6.97
CA ASP A 55 12.80 16.83 5.55
C ASP A 55 11.92 18.05 5.25
N GLN A 56 10.74 18.18 5.88
CA GLN A 56 9.89 19.38 5.79
C GLN A 56 10.55 20.62 6.38
N LYS A 57 11.16 20.51 7.56
CA LYS A 57 11.88 21.62 8.21
C LYS A 57 13.07 22.07 7.35
N ASP A 58 13.81 21.12 6.80
CA ASP A 58 14.95 21.39 5.93
C ASP A 58 14.47 22.05 4.63
N SER A 59 13.34 21.62 4.07
CA SER A 59 12.74 22.23 2.87
C SER A 59 12.29 23.68 3.10
N LEU A 60 11.73 23.99 4.27
CA LEU A 60 11.41 25.36 4.68
C LEU A 60 12.68 26.22 4.82
N GLN A 61 13.73 25.66 5.44
CA GLN A 61 14.99 26.38 5.64
C GLN A 61 15.74 26.64 4.33
N GLN A 62 15.66 25.72 3.37
CA GLN A 62 16.21 25.89 2.03
C GLN A 62 15.34 26.80 1.14
N GLY A 63 14.20 27.29 1.63
CA GLY A 63 13.28 28.14 0.86
C GLY A 63 12.53 27.42 -0.25
N LEU A 64 12.55 26.08 -0.26
CA LEU A 64 11.85 25.25 -1.26
C LEU A 64 10.33 25.23 -1.03
N ILE A 65 9.89 25.50 0.20
CA ILE A 65 8.48 25.68 0.57
C ILE A 65 8.35 27.13 1.07
N THR A 66 7.55 27.93 0.37
CA THR A 66 7.23 29.31 0.72
C THR A 66 5.88 29.39 1.43
N MET A 67 5.62 30.49 2.14
CA MET A 67 4.30 30.74 2.75
C MET A 67 3.16 30.68 1.71
N GLN A 68 3.43 31.09 0.47
CA GLN A 68 2.48 31.02 -0.64
C GLN A 68 2.12 29.57 -1.01
N ASP A 69 3.08 28.64 -0.98
CA ASP A 69 2.82 27.22 -1.24
C ASP A 69 1.93 26.60 -0.16
N VAL A 70 2.12 27.04 1.09
CA VAL A 70 1.29 26.62 2.23
C VAL A 70 -0.14 27.15 2.06
N GLU A 71 -0.31 28.41 1.68
CA GLU A 71 -1.62 29.02 1.43
C GLU A 71 -2.36 28.33 0.29
N MET A 72 -1.67 28.02 -0.81
CA MET A 72 -2.23 27.29 -1.95
C MET A 72 -2.68 25.87 -1.57
N ALA A 73 -1.85 25.12 -0.83
CA ALA A 73 -2.22 23.79 -0.36
C ALA A 73 -3.43 23.81 0.60
N VAL A 74 -3.55 24.84 1.44
CA VAL A 74 -4.70 25.01 2.35
C VAL A 74 -5.97 25.41 1.60
N ALA A 75 -5.86 26.21 0.53
CA ALA A 75 -6.98 26.54 -0.34
C ALA A 75 -7.48 25.31 -1.11
N ASP A 76 -6.55 24.52 -1.67
CA ASP A 76 -6.88 23.29 -2.39
C ASP A 76 -7.49 22.22 -1.46
N GLY A 77 -6.95 22.09 -0.24
CA GLY A 77 -7.48 21.17 0.79
C GLY A 77 -8.90 21.51 1.27
N LYS A 78 -9.35 22.76 1.10
CA LYS A 78 -10.75 23.17 1.34
C LYS A 78 -11.68 22.86 0.15
N SER A 79 -11.11 22.67 -1.05
CA SER A 79 -11.87 22.43 -2.29
C SER A 79 -11.98 20.94 -2.68
N GLY A 80 -11.15 20.05 -2.13
CA GLY A 80 -11.08 18.64 -2.51
C GLY A 80 -11.75 17.66 -1.55
N ARG A 81 -13.07 17.78 -1.30
CA ARG A 81 -13.85 16.70 -0.67
C ARG A 81 -14.33 15.74 -1.75
N ASN A 82 -13.42 14.90 -2.25
CA ASN A 82 -13.73 13.89 -3.24
C ASN A 82 -14.42 12.72 -2.53
N SER A 83 -15.66 12.45 -2.91
CA SER A 83 -16.57 11.50 -2.30
C SER A 83 -16.12 10.05 -2.48
N SER A 84 -15.33 9.50 -1.55
CA SER A 84 -15.28 8.05 -1.27
C SER A 84 -14.39 7.71 -0.06
N GLU A 85 -14.87 7.91 1.17
CA GLU A 85 -14.42 7.13 2.34
C GLU A 85 -15.45 7.24 3.49
N PRO A 86 -15.75 6.14 4.22
CA PRO A 86 -16.83 6.11 5.22
C PRO A 86 -16.39 6.77 6.53
N ALA A 87 -17.30 7.55 7.11
CA ALA A 87 -17.12 8.27 8.37
C ALA A 87 -16.88 7.31 9.55
N ALA A 88 -15.67 7.34 10.12
CA ALA A 88 -15.39 6.75 11.42
C ALA A 88 -15.38 7.87 12.47
N GLY A 89 -16.40 7.89 13.33
CA GLY A 89 -16.50 8.85 14.42
C GLY A 89 -17.73 8.60 15.30
N ALA A 90 -17.78 7.45 15.98
CA ALA A 90 -18.66 7.29 17.13
C ALA A 90 -18.00 7.95 18.36
N PRO A 91 -18.70 8.75 19.17
CA PRO A 91 -18.14 9.39 20.35
C PRO A 91 -17.87 8.34 21.44
N VAL A 92 -16.62 8.29 21.90
CA VAL A 92 -16.11 7.46 22.99
C VAL A 92 -16.29 8.18 24.33
N ASP A 93 -17.52 8.52 24.74
CA ASP A 93 -17.78 9.09 26.06
C ASP A 93 -19.22 8.78 26.51
N ALA A 94 -19.48 7.52 26.89
CA ALA A 94 -20.64 7.13 27.71
C ALA A 94 -20.51 5.67 28.14
N MET A 95 -19.61 5.34 29.07
CA MET A 95 -19.73 4.20 30.01
C MET A 95 -18.72 4.39 31.14
N ALA A 96 -19.09 5.23 32.10
CA ALA A 96 -18.53 5.26 33.44
C ALA A 96 -19.71 5.31 34.41
N GLU A 97 -20.22 4.12 34.76
CA GLU A 97 -20.81 3.73 36.04
C GLU A 97 -20.68 2.21 36.17
#